data_AF-A0A969VRH2-F1
#
_entry.id   AF-A0A969VRH2-F1
#
_cell.length_a   1.000
_cell.length_b   1.000
_cell.length_c   1.000
_cell.angle_alpha   90.00
_cell.angle_beta   90.00
_cell.angle_gamma   90.00
#
_symmetry.space_group_name_H-M   'P 1'
#
loop_
_entity.id
_entity.type
_entity.pdbx_description
1 polymer ?
#
loop_
_entity_poly.entity_id
_entity_poly.type
_entity_poly.pdbx_seq_one_letter_code
_entity_poly.pdbx_strand_id
1 'polypeptide(L)' 'QLREWVGKEIGPIAKPDDIRFGENLPKTRSGKIMRRLLRSLAKGEEITSDISTLDNPSILEQLKQTIQ' A
#
# COMPACT_ATOMS: atom_id res chain seq x y z
N GLN A 1 8.67 16.88 5.52
CA GLN A 1 7.81 16.64 6.70
C GLN A 1 7.65 15.16 7.05
N LEU A 2 6.89 14.33 6.32
CA LEU A 2 6.62 12.93 6.72
C LEU A 2 7.88 12.03 6.70
N ARG A 3 8.68 12.11 5.63
CA ARG A 3 9.97 11.37 5.54
C ARG A 3 10.97 11.77 6.62
N GLU A 4 11.02 13.05 6.95
CA GLU A 4 11.90 13.59 8.00
C GLU A 4 11.44 13.14 9.39
N TRP A 5 10.12 13.13 9.63
CA TRP A 5 9.54 12.65 10.87
C TRP A 5 9.90 11.18 11.10
N VAL A 6 9.71 10.30 10.11
CA VAL A 6 10.14 8.89 10.22
C VAL A 6 11.65 8.78 10.47
N GLY A 7 12.45 9.61 9.81
CA GLY A 7 13.90 9.66 10.02
C GLY A 7 14.30 10.10 11.42
N LYS A 8 13.49 10.94 12.08
CA LYS A 8 13.70 11.38 13.46
C LYS A 8 13.28 10.31 14.46
N GLU A 9 12.14 9.65 14.23
CA GLU A 9 11.57 8.67 15.18
C GLU A 9 12.26 7.29 15.13
N ILE A 10 12.70 6.83 13.96
CA ILE A 10 13.30 5.49 13.78
C ILE A 10 14.78 5.58 13.40
N GLY A 11 15.14 6.54 12.54
CA GLY A 11 16.51 6.77 12.10
C GLY A 11 16.65 6.93 10.58
N PRO A 12 17.82 7.38 10.08
CA PRO A 12 18.02 7.69 8.66
C PRO A 12 17.75 6.51 7.70
N ILE A 13 18.03 5.28 8.13
CA ILE A 13 17.82 4.05 7.33
C ILE A 13 16.35 3.72 7.09
N ALA A 14 15.44 4.18 7.95
CA ALA A 14 14.01 3.88 7.86
C ALA A 14 13.22 4.94 7.06
N LYS A 15 13.90 5.96 6.54
CA LYS A 15 13.26 7.01 5.74
C LYS A 15 12.63 6.39 4.49
N PRO A 16 11.32 6.52 4.29
CA PRO A 16 10.68 6.02 3.08
C PRO A 16 11.29 6.70 1.86
N ASP A 17 11.66 5.93 0.84
CA ASP A 17 12.14 6.49 -0.42
C ASP A 17 11.02 7.16 -1.20
N ASP A 18 9.82 6.58 -1.12
CA ASP A 18 8.63 7.02 -1.81
C ASP A 18 7.42 6.95 -0.88
N ILE A 19 6.53 7.93 -0.97
CA ILE A 19 5.30 8.04 -0.17
C ILE A 19 4.16 8.33 -1.14
N ARG A 20 3.24 7.36 -1.24
CA ARG A 20 2.05 7.47 -2.08
C ARG A 20 0.83 7.69 -1.21
N PHE A 21 0.04 8.71 -1.56
CA PHE A 21 -1.24 8.97 -0.94
C PHE A 21 -2.35 8.33 -1.78
N GLY A 22 -3.27 7.65 -1.12
CA GLY A 22 -4.45 7.08 -1.73
C GLY A 22 -5.65 7.28 -0.81
N GLU A 23 -6.85 7.22 -1.37
CA GLU A 23 -8.09 7.44 -0.60
C GLU A 23 -8.32 6.35 0.44
N ASN A 24 -7.93 5.10 0.14
CA ASN A 24 -8.17 3.96 0.99
C ASN A 24 -7.12 2.86 0.80
N LEU A 25 -7.02 1.97 1.79
CA LEU A 25 -6.13 0.81 1.76
C LEU A 25 -6.92 -0.48 1.47
N PRO A 26 -6.30 -1.48 0.81
CA PRO A 26 -6.92 -2.78 0.59
C PRO A 26 -7.13 -3.48 1.93
N LYS A 27 -8.40 -3.56 2.36
CA LYS A 27 -8.81 -4.16 3.63
C LYS A 27 -9.72 -5.36 3.40
N THR A 28 -9.59 -6.37 4.24
CA THR A 28 -10.55 -7.47 4.31
C THR A 28 -11.88 -6.99 4.90
N ARG A 29 -12.96 -7.77 4.76
CA ARG A 29 -14.24 -7.52 5.46
C ARG A 29 -14.12 -7.44 6.99
N SER A 30 -13.05 -8.01 7.56
CA SER A 30 -12.70 -7.91 8.99
C SER A 30 -11.79 -6.72 9.33
N GLY A 31 -11.49 -5.85 8.36
CA GLY A 31 -10.70 -4.63 8.52
C GLY A 31 -9.17 -4.82 8.46
N LYS A 32 -8.68 -6.05 8.23
CA LYS A 32 -7.22 -6.30 8.15
C LYS A 32 -6.67 -5.74 6.84
N ILE A 33 -5.59 -4.96 6.93
CA ILE A 33 -4.88 -4.43 5.75
C ILE A 33 -4.12 -5.57 5.07
N MET A 34 -4.41 -5.80 3.79
CA MET A 34 -3.75 -6.83 2.98
C MET A 34 -2.44 -6.29 2.40
N ARG A 35 -1.43 -6.10 3.27
CA ARG A 35 -0.12 -5.52 2.90
C ARG A 35 0.60 -6.25 1.76
N ARG A 36 0.33 -7.55 1.57
CA ARG A 36 0.91 -8.31 0.43
C ARG A 36 0.51 -7.74 -0.93
N LEU A 37 -0.73 -7.24 -1.04
CA LEU A 37 -1.23 -6.65 -2.29
C LEU A 37 -0.52 -5.33 -2.57
N LEU A 38 -0.34 -4.50 -1.54
CA LEU A 38 0.46 -3.27 -1.63
C LEU A 38 1.89 -3.54 -2.09
N ARG A 39 2.49 -4.65 -1.65
CA ARG A 39 3.84 -5.06 -2.08
C ARG A 39 3.88 -5.42 -3.57
N SER A 40 2.94 -6.23 -4.05
CA SER A 40 2.87 -6.58 -5.48
C SER A 40 2.65 -5.34 -6.34
N LEU A 41 1.75 -4.45 -5.92
CA LEU A 41 1.50 -3.17 -6.58
C LEU A 41 2.76 -2.30 -6.66
N ALA A 42 3.45 -2.12 -5.54
CA ALA A 42 4.68 -1.31 -5.49
C ALA A 42 5.80 -1.87 -6.37
N LYS A 43 5.79 -3.18 -6.67
CA LYS A 43 6.72 -3.83 -7.58
C LYS A 43 6.26 -3.85 -9.05
N GLY A 44 5.02 -3.44 -9.34
CA GLY A 44 4.41 -3.61 -10.66
C GLY A 44 4.13 -5.06 -11.05
N GLU A 45 4.09 -5.98 -10.08
CA GLU A 45 3.78 -7.40 -10.31
C GLU A 45 2.26 -7.62 -10.38
N GLU A 46 1.85 -8.59 -11.20
CA GLU A 46 0.44 -8.99 -11.27
C GLU A 46 0.00 -9.68 -9.95
N ILE A 47 -1.23 -9.38 -9.52
CA ILE A 47 -1.77 -9.93 -8.27
C ILE A 47 -2.32 -11.33 -8.53
N THR A 48 -1.56 -12.35 -8.14
CA THR A 48 -1.94 -13.77 -8.28
C THR A 48 -2.60 -14.37 -7.04
N SER A 49 -2.68 -13.59 -5.96
CA SER A 49 -3.05 -14.08 -4.64
C SER A 49 -4.52 -13.80 -4.33
N ASP A 50 -5.21 -14.72 -3.65
CA ASP A 50 -6.66 -14.66 -3.43
C ASP A 50 -7.14 -13.31 -2.84
N ILE A 51 -8.11 -12.69 -3.50
CA ILE A 51 -8.69 -11.40 -3.09
C ILE A 51 -10.17 -11.50 -2.68
N SER A 52 -10.72 -12.71 -2.60
CA SER A 52 -12.14 -12.98 -2.30
C SER A 52 -12.66 -12.37 -0.98
N THR A 53 -11.73 -12.10 -0.05
CA THR A 53 -12.01 -11.52 1.27
C THR A 53 -11.89 -10.00 1.32
N LEU A 54 -11.48 -9.34 0.23
CA LEU A 54 -11.48 -7.88 0.14
C LEU A 54 -12.90 -7.34 0.30
N ASP A 55 -12.98 -6.24 1.04
CA ASP A 55 -14.23 -5.50 1.21
C ASP A 55 -14.59 -4.74 -0.08
N ASN A 56 -13.58 -4.13 -0.71
CA ASN A 56 -13.72 -3.41 -1.97
C ASN A 56 -12.58 -3.80 -2.95
N PRO A 57 -12.82 -4.64 -3.96
CA PRO A 57 -11.81 -5.00 -4.95
C PRO A 57 -11.34 -3.85 -5.85
N SER A 58 -12.21 -2.86 -6.13
CA SER A 58 -11.91 -1.73 -7.02
C SER A 58 -10.76 -0.84 -6.52
N ILE A 59 -10.44 -0.91 -5.22
CA ILE A 59 -9.31 -0.20 -4.61
C ILE A 59 -7.96 -0.55 -5.28
N LEU A 60 -7.83 -1.76 -5.81
CA LEU A 60 -6.58 -2.22 -6.42
C LEU A 60 -6.30 -1.48 -7.72
N GLU A 61 -7.33 -1.23 -8.54
CA GLU A 61 -7.18 -0.48 -9.78
C GLU A 61 -6.93 1.00 -9.51
N GLN A 62 -7.58 1.58 -8.50
CA GLN A 62 -7.29 2.95 -8.06
C GLN A 62 -5.83 3.11 -7.61
N LEU A 63 -5.32 2.18 -6.81
CA LEU A 63 -3.94 2.20 -6.34
C LEU A 63 -2.93 1.96 -7.47
N LYS A 64 -3.27 1.17 -8.50
CA LYS A 64 -2.43 1.01 -9.70
C LYS A 64 -2.29 2.33 -10.47
N GLN A 65 -3.37 3.08 -10.62
CA GLN A 65 -3.34 4.36 -11.33
C GLN A 65 -2.45 5.39 -10.63
N THR A 66 -2.36 5.35 -9.30
CA THR A 66 -1.46 6.24 -8.53
C THR A 66 0.02 5.86 -8.68
N ILE A 67 0.34 4.70 -9.27
CA ILE A 67 1.72 4.21 -9.44
C ILE A 67 2.31 4.64 -10.80
N GLN A 68 1.47 5.04 -11.77
CA GLN A 68 1.91 5.55 -13.07
C GLN A 68 2.42 6.99 -13.02
#